data_AF-A0A2S2RC14-F1
#
_entry.id   AF-A0A2S2RC14-F1
#
_cell.length_a   1.000
_cell.length_b   1.000
_cell.length_c   1.000
_cell.angle_alpha   90.00
_cell.angle_beta   90.00
_cell.angle_gamma   90.00
#
_symmetry.space_group_name_H-M   'P 1'
#
loop_
_entity.id
_entity.type
_entity.pdbx_description
1 polymer ?
#
loop_
_entity_poly.entity_id
_entity_poly.type
_entity_poly.pdbx_seq_one_letter_code
_entity_poly.pdbx_strand_id
1 'polypeptide(L)'
;MPIVTTHTQLPVGYSFIIHNCRTSTTNCNCKPIRMVLSFKYLGITIDFNLKWTEHIQNIKNKIRSLTALFYKIQFLNKSIIKQIYMALCNSIPLYGITCWGGSNRTNINTLYITQKMIIIIA
;
A
#
# COMPACT_ATOMS: atom_id res chain seq x y z
N MET A 1 10.13 -25.60 -27.91
CA MET A 1 10.83 -25.28 -26.65
C MET A 1 9.80 -24.76 -25.66
N PRO A 2 9.59 -25.39 -24.49
CA PRO A 2 8.59 -24.90 -23.55
C PRO A 2 9.16 -23.71 -22.78
N ILE A 3 8.40 -22.62 -22.74
CA ILE A 3 8.71 -21.44 -21.93
C ILE A 3 8.35 -21.79 -20.50
N VAL A 4 9.37 -21.91 -19.65
CA VAL A 4 9.20 -21.97 -18.21
C VAL A 4 8.69 -20.61 -17.76
N THR A 5 7.39 -20.48 -17.56
CA THR A 5 6.77 -19.29 -16.96
C THR A 5 7.10 -19.29 -15.47
N THR A 6 8.22 -18.69 -15.10
CA THR A 6 8.40 -18.21 -13.73
C THR A 6 7.39 -17.07 -13.51
N HIS A 7 6.53 -17.21 -12.50
CA HIS A 7 5.46 -16.26 -12.16
C HIS A 7 5.97 -14.87 -11.66
N THR A 8 7.14 -14.42 -12.10
CA THR A 8 7.84 -13.23 -11.57
C THR A 8 8.27 -12.22 -12.62
N GLN A 9 7.97 -12.43 -13.90
CA GLN A 9 8.39 -11.52 -14.96
C GLN A 9 7.19 -10.99 -15.73
N LEU A 10 7.08 -9.65 -15.80
CA LEU A 10 6.16 -8.95 -16.70
C LEU A 10 6.41 -9.48 -18.12
N PRO A 11 5.37 -9.70 -18.95
CA PRO A 11 5.55 -10.11 -20.33
C PRO A 11 6.28 -8.98 -21.08
N VAL A 12 7.60 -9.12 -21.16
CA VAL A 12 8.50 -8.21 -21.85
C VAL A 12 8.22 -8.33 -23.35
N GLY A 13 7.69 -7.27 -23.94
CA GLY A 13 7.45 -7.18 -25.40
C GLY A 13 6.07 -6.69 -25.85
N TYR A 14 5.12 -6.45 -24.95
CA TYR A 14 3.78 -6.00 -25.33
C TYR A 14 3.52 -4.54 -24.94
N SER A 15 3.33 -3.68 -25.94
CA SER A 15 2.88 -2.30 -25.76
C SER A 15 1.36 -2.24 -25.87
N PHE A 16 0.66 -2.04 -24.75
CA PHE A 16 -0.79 -1.87 -24.76
C PHE A 16 -1.14 -0.43 -25.14
N ILE A 17 -1.88 -0.28 -26.25
CA ILE A 17 -2.42 1.01 -26.71
C ILE A 17 -3.94 0.93 -26.55
N ILE A 18 -4.51 1.77 -25.69
CA ILE A 18 -5.97 1.76 -25.42
C ILE A 18 -6.77 2.37 -26.59
N HIS A 19 -6.13 3.24 -27.37
CA HIS A 19 -6.80 3.99 -28.43
C HIS A 19 -6.64 3.32 -29.80
N ASN A 20 -7.77 3.00 -30.43
CA ASN A 20 -7.81 2.57 -31.83
C ASN A 20 -8.13 3.79 -32.71
N CYS A 21 -7.11 4.44 -33.27
CA CYS A 21 -7.29 5.61 -34.14
C CYS A 21 -7.91 5.16 -35.48
N ARG A 22 -9.22 5.34 -35.65
CA ARG A 22 -9.96 4.92 -36.85
C ARG A 22 -10.14 6.00 -37.92
N THR A 23 -9.59 7.20 -37.74
CA THR A 23 -9.74 8.31 -38.68
C THR A 23 -8.39 8.76 -39.23
N SER A 24 -8.34 8.88 -40.55
CA SER A 24 -7.23 9.35 -41.39
C SER A 24 -6.93 10.84 -41.20
N THR A 25 -6.71 11.26 -39.95
CA THR A 25 -6.20 12.59 -39.60
C THR A 25 -4.80 12.41 -39.00
N THR A 26 -3.82 13.01 -39.67
CA THR A 26 -2.41 12.63 -39.76
C THR A 26 -1.54 12.92 -38.53
N ASN A 27 -2.01 12.76 -37.29
CA ASN A 27 -1.12 12.83 -36.10
C ASN A 27 -1.74 12.16 -34.84
N CYS A 28 -1.89 10.83 -34.84
CA CYS A 28 -2.26 10.09 -33.62
C CYS A 28 -1.01 9.75 -32.80
N ASN A 29 -0.65 10.59 -31.81
CA ASN A 29 0.46 10.31 -30.88
C ASN A 29 -0.03 9.47 -29.67
N CYS A 30 -0.53 8.27 -29.95
CA CYS A 30 -1.04 7.37 -28.91
C CYS A 30 0.12 6.74 -28.13
N LYS A 31 0.33 7.16 -26.89
CA LYS A 31 1.41 6.65 -26.04
C LYS A 31 1.08 5.25 -25.50
N PRO A 32 2.03 4.30 -25.53
CA PRO A 32 1.84 2.99 -24.94
C PRO A 32 1.77 3.08 -23.42
N ILE A 33 0.94 2.24 -22.80
CA ILE A 33 0.89 2.11 -21.34
C ILE A 33 2.18 1.45 -20.86
N ARG A 34 2.84 2.10 -19.89
CA ARG A 34 4.01 1.51 -19.22
C ARG A 34 3.55 0.50 -18.17
N MET A 35 3.96 -0.75 -18.32
CA MET A 35 3.85 -1.74 -17.23
C MET A 35 4.89 -1.43 -16.14
N VAL A 36 4.44 -1.44 -14.89
CA VAL A 36 5.27 -1.18 -13.71
C VAL A 36 5.04 -2.27 -12.67
N LEU A 37 6.07 -2.58 -11.88
CA LEU A 37 6.00 -3.61 -10.83
C LEU A 37 5.26 -3.13 -9.59
N SER A 38 5.36 -1.85 -9.25
CA SER A 38 4.51 -1.22 -8.24
C SER A 38 4.06 0.16 -8.72
N PHE A 39 2.86 0.55 -8.32
CA PHE A 39 2.28 1.86 -8.63
C PHE A 39 1.55 2.42 -7.43
N LYS A 40 1.73 3.71 -7.16
CA LYS A 40 1.03 4.39 -6.08
C LYS A 40 -0.21 5.10 -6.61
N TYR A 41 -1.38 4.70 -6.12
CA TYR A 41 -2.66 5.30 -6.47
C TYR A 41 -3.43 5.66 -5.21
N LEU A 42 -3.86 6.93 -5.10
CA LEU A 42 -4.60 7.47 -3.94
C LEU A 42 -3.94 7.17 -2.58
N GLY A 43 -2.60 7.07 -2.53
CA GLY A 43 -1.88 6.76 -1.29
C GLY A 43 -1.73 5.27 -0.96
N ILE A 44 -2.32 4.39 -1.76
CA ILE A 44 -2.12 2.94 -1.71
C ILE A 44 -1.05 2.55 -2.72
N THR A 45 -0.12 1.68 -2.32
CA THR A 45 0.90 1.13 -3.23
C THR A 45 0.42 -0.24 -3.69
N ILE A 46 0.15 -0.38 -4.99
CA ILE A 46 -0.34 -1.60 -5.59
C ILE A 46 0.86 -2.30 -6.23
N ASP A 47 1.15 -3.50 -5.76
CA ASP A 47 2.18 -4.38 -6.33
C ASP A 47 1.56 -5.22 -7.45
N PHE A 48 2.35 -5.55 -8.49
CA PHE A 48 1.92 -6.39 -9.63
C PHE A 48 1.32 -7.73 -9.18
N ASN A 49 1.92 -8.35 -8.16
CA ASN A 49 1.47 -9.63 -7.60
C ASN A 49 0.41 -9.46 -6.50
N LEU A 50 -0.08 -8.23 -6.25
CA LEU A 50 -1.03 -7.91 -5.17
C LEU A 50 -0.60 -8.48 -3.80
N LYS A 51 0.71 -8.52 -3.54
CA LYS A 51 1.27 -9.00 -2.27
C LYS A 51 1.17 -7.96 -1.16
N TRP A 52 0.99 -6.68 -1.51
CA TRP A 52 0.86 -5.55 -0.60
C TRP A 52 2.04 -5.37 0.37
N THR A 53 3.19 -5.99 0.08
CA THR A 53 4.37 -6.00 0.94
C THR A 53 4.93 -4.59 1.11
N GLU A 54 5.05 -3.84 0.01
CA GLU A 54 5.57 -2.48 0.03
C GLU A 54 4.59 -1.54 0.75
N HIS A 55 3.29 -1.72 0.48
CA HIS A 55 2.24 -0.93 1.10
C HIS A 55 2.16 -1.11 2.62
N ILE A 56 2.15 -2.36 3.10
CA ILE A 56 2.11 -2.67 4.53
C ILE A 56 3.35 -2.14 5.24
N GLN A 57 4.52 -2.25 4.61
CA GLN A 57 5.76 -1.71 5.16
C GLN A 57 5.69 -0.17 5.29
N ASN A 58 5.11 0.52 4.30
CA ASN A 58 4.89 1.97 4.36
C ASN A 58 3.93 2.36 5.48
N ILE A 59 2.82 1.64 5.67
CA ILE A 59 1.89 1.86 6.78
C ILE A 59 2.59 1.62 8.13
N LYS A 60 3.33 0.51 8.25
CA LYS A 60 4.08 0.17 9.46
C LYS A 60 5.08 1.26 9.84
N ASN A 61 5.80 1.81 8.87
CA ASN A 61 6.75 2.91 9.10
C ASN A 61 6.04 4.17 9.61
N LYS A 62 4.87 4.52 9.04
CA LYS A 62 4.05 5.62 9.54
C LYS A 62 3.60 5.39 10.99
N ILE A 63 3.05 4.22 11.28
CA ILE A 63 2.61 3.86 12.65
C ILE A 63 3.80 3.90 13.62
N ARG A 64 4.98 3.40 13.21
CA ARG A 64 6.19 3.43 14.03
C ARG A 64 6.65 4.85 14.38
N SER A 65 6.54 5.79 13.44
CA SER A 65 6.82 7.21 13.72
C SER A 65 5.84 7.79 14.75
N LEU A 66 4.57 7.39 14.69
CA LEU A 66 3.58 7.77 15.68
C LEU A 66 3.87 7.16 17.05
N THR A 67 4.41 5.93 17.12
CA THR A 67 4.81 5.33 18.41
C THR A 67 5.73 6.25 19.21
N ALA A 68 6.70 6.89 18.56
CA ALA A 68 7.59 7.86 19.21
C ALA A 68 6.85 9.10 19.74
N LEU A 69 5.78 9.53 19.06
CA LEU A 69 4.90 10.60 19.54
C LEU A 69 4.12 10.15 20.79
N PHE A 70 3.57 8.93 20.80
CA PHE A 70 2.83 8.37 21.93
C PHE A 70 3.67 8.27 23.20
N TYR A 71 4.96 7.89 23.09
CA TYR A 71 5.88 7.92 24.22
C TYR A 71 6.10 9.32 24.79
N LYS A 72 6.10 10.36 23.96
CA LYS A 72 6.26 11.75 24.44
C LYS A 72 5.02 12.25 25.18
N ILE A 73 3.83 11.85 24.74
CA ILE A 73 2.55 12.31 25.32
C ILE A 73 2.02 11.41 26.44
N GLN A 74 2.82 10.43 26.91
CA GLN A 74 2.42 9.47 27.94
C GLN A 74 2.03 10.12 29.28
N PHE A 75 2.38 11.40 29.48
CA PHE A 75 2.01 12.17 30.68
C PHE A 75 0.54 12.62 30.69
N LEU A 76 -0.17 12.52 29.56
CA LEU A 76 -1.58 12.88 29.46
C LEU A 76 -2.49 11.81 30.08
N ASN A 77 -3.76 12.16 30.30
CA ASN A 77 -4.76 11.21 30.74
C ASN A 77 -5.00 10.12 29.66
N LYS A 78 -5.05 8.84 30.08
CA LYS A 78 -5.29 7.68 29.21
C LYS A 78 -6.52 7.83 28.31
N SER A 79 -7.59 8.48 28.80
CA SER A 79 -8.79 8.75 27.99
C SER A 79 -8.46 9.58 26.73
N ILE A 80 -7.66 10.63 26.90
CA ILE A 80 -7.23 11.51 25.80
C ILE A 80 -6.27 10.77 24.87
N ILE A 81 -5.31 10.02 25.42
CA ILE A 81 -4.35 9.24 24.62
C ILE A 81 -5.10 8.21 23.76
N LYS A 82 -6.12 7.54 24.30
CA LYS A 82 -6.96 6.60 23.55
C LYS A 82 -7.72 7.28 22.41
N GLN A 83 -8.26 8.48 22.62
CA GLN A 83 -8.91 9.25 21.55
C GLN A 83 -7.93 9.63 20.44
N ILE A 84 -6.74 10.11 20.82
CA ILE A 84 -5.65 10.44 19.88
C ILE A 84 -5.23 9.18 19.09
N TYR A 85 -5.12 8.03 19.75
CA TYR A 85 -4.84 6.75 19.10
C TYR A 85 -5.89 6.38 18.05
N MET A 86 -7.18 6.47 18.40
CA MET A 86 -8.25 6.15 17.47
C MET A 86 -8.30 7.12 16.27
N ALA A 87 -8.00 8.40 16.49
CA ALA A 87 -7.98 9.39 15.43
C ALA A 87 -6.79 9.25 14.46
N LEU A 88 -5.58 8.98 14.98
CA LEU A 88 -4.35 9.01 14.19
C LEU A 88 -3.84 7.62 13.79
N CYS A 89 -3.76 6.68 14.74
CA CYS A 89 -3.17 5.37 14.48
C CYS A 89 -4.18 4.41 13.84
N ASN A 90 -5.44 4.44 14.26
CA ASN A 90 -6.46 3.52 13.75
C ASN A 90 -6.97 3.93 12.36
N SER A 91 -6.96 5.22 12.02
CA SER A 91 -7.42 5.73 10.72
C SER A 91 -6.52 5.34 9.54
N ILE A 92 -5.20 5.30 9.74
CA ILE A 92 -4.21 4.93 8.71
C ILE A 92 -4.46 3.53 8.13
N PRO A 93 -4.53 2.45 8.93
CA PRO A 93 -4.77 1.09 8.45
C PRO A 93 -6.24 0.85 8.09
N LEU A 94 -7.19 1.67 8.56
CA LEU A 94 -8.57 1.55 8.10
C LEU A 94 -8.70 1.99 6.63
N TYR A 95 -7.86 2.95 6.22
CA TYR A 95 -7.85 3.44 4.86
C TYR A 95 -7.44 2.34 3.86
N GLY A 96 -8.36 1.98 2.98
CA GLY A 96 -8.13 0.98 1.95
C GLY A 96 -8.06 -0.46 2.46
N ILE A 97 -8.50 -0.74 3.70
CA ILE A 97 -8.43 -2.09 4.29
C ILE A 97 -9.17 -3.15 3.46
N THR A 98 -10.20 -2.75 2.70
CA THR A 98 -10.91 -3.62 1.76
C THR A 98 -10.01 -4.10 0.61
N CYS A 99 -9.00 -3.32 0.23
CA CYS A 99 -8.07 -3.64 -0.84
C CYS A 99 -6.93 -4.55 -0.36
N TRP A 100 -6.28 -4.22 0.75
CA TRP A 100 -5.05 -4.88 1.20
C TRP A 100 -5.23 -5.78 2.44
N GLY A 101 -6.40 -5.77 3.08
CA GLY A 101 -6.68 -6.57 4.28
C GLY A 101 -6.62 -8.08 4.07
N GLY A 102 -6.71 -8.55 2.82
CA GLY A 102 -6.51 -9.96 2.43
C GLY A 102 -5.04 -10.37 2.20
N SER A 103 -4.08 -9.50 2.52
CA SER A 103 -2.65 -9.78 2.37
C SER A 103 -2.17 -10.95 3.26
N ASN A 104 -0.95 -11.44 2.99
CA ASN A 104 -0.28 -12.47 3.79
C ASN A 104 -0.39 -12.20 5.30
N ARG A 105 -0.78 -13.24 6.04
CA ARG A 105 -0.99 -13.20 7.50
C ARG A 105 0.26 -12.76 8.26
N THR A 106 1.46 -13.08 7.76
CA THR A 106 2.73 -12.60 8.33
C THR A 106 2.81 -11.08 8.34
N ASN A 107 2.48 -10.44 7.22
CA ASN A 107 2.59 -8.99 7.05
C ASN A 107 1.57 -8.27 7.94
N ILE A 108 0.32 -8.76 7.94
CA ILE A 108 -0.74 -8.25 8.79
C ILE A 108 -0.37 -8.41 10.27
N ASN A 109 0.19 -9.56 10.67
CA ASN A 109 0.61 -9.78 12.05
C ASN A 109 1.70 -8.78 12.48
N THR A 110 2.65 -8.44 11.60
CA THR A 110 3.66 -7.42 11.94
C THR A 110 3.05 -6.03 12.19
N LEU A 111 2.00 -5.68 11.45
CA LEU A 111 1.28 -4.41 11.61
C LEU A 111 0.48 -4.44 12.93
N TYR A 112 -0.22 -5.55 13.21
CA TYR A 112 -0.95 -5.78 14.46
C TYR A 112 -0.06 -5.68 15.70
N ILE A 113 1.13 -6.31 15.68
CA ILE A 113 2.10 -6.22 16.79
C ILE A 113 2.50 -4.75 17.01
N THR A 114 2.76 -4.00 15.94
CA THR A 114 3.15 -2.58 16.04
C THR A 114 2.03 -1.73 16.65
N GLN A 115 0.77 -1.99 16.27
CA GLN A 115 -0.39 -1.32 16.87
C GLN A 115 -0.56 -1.67 18.34
N LYS A 116 -0.41 -2.95 18.70
CA LYS A 116 -0.52 -3.43 20.08
C LYS A 116 0.47 -2.73 21.01
N MET A 117 1.69 -2.49 20.54
CA MET A 117 2.70 -1.76 21.32
C MET A 117 2.24 -0.33 21.65
N ILE A 118 1.58 0.36 20.73
CA ILE A 118 1.03 1.70 20.99
C ILE A 118 -0.13 1.65 21.97
N ILE A 119 -1.02 0.66 21.83
CA ILE A 119 -2.17 0.48 22.73
C ILE A 119 -1.71 0.23 24.18
N ILE A 120 -0.58 -0.43 24.41
CA ILE A 120 -0.04 -0.66 25.76
C ILE A 120 0.37 0.67 26.43
N ILE A 121 0.80 1.66 25.66
CA ILE A 121 1.21 2.99 26.14
C ILE A 121 0.00 3.88 26.41
N ALA A 122 -1.08 3.69 25.64
CA ALA A 122 -2.33 4.45 25.73
C ALA A 122 -3.19 4.04 26.94
#